data_AF-A0A926HR32-F1
#
_entry.id   AF-A0A926HR32-F1
#
_cell.length_a   1.000
_cell.length_b   1.000
_cell.length_c   1.000
_cell.angle_alpha   90.00
_cell.angle_beta   90.00
_cell.angle_gamma   90.00
#
_symmetry.space_group_name_H-M   'P 1'
#
loop_
_entity.id
_entity.type
_entity.pdbx_description
1 polymer ?
#
loop_
_entity_poly.entity_id
_entity_poly.type
_entity_poly.pdbx_seq_one_letter_code
_entity_poly.pdbx_strand_id
1 'polypeptide(L)'
;MDGDGPAIRTYRICTGSLVPCSVAAPVENGLCHVSITPAQDRILTSSYTEGHVCVYALGEDGTIGARIGHVQQVGSSINPDRQEASHAHSLFPAPDGNRIVVCDLGADTLTVYALQPDGSLCKKQVWNARPGTGPRHFEFHPNGKWGYLLTELSAEVILFAQNADGTLTECRTVSTLPAEFSGDNLAAELRLSADRRFLYVSNRGYNHVAWFAVSPEDGTLSYCGEVETAGWPRELEVSTDGAFVFVLEEPSASYAGGLEVFSADARTGALRNIGVSADIPHAQTFVYCEME
;
A
#
# COMPACT_ATOMS: atom_id res chain seq x y z
N MET A 1 5.43 6.90 22.46
CA MET A 1 3.99 6.92 22.15
C MET A 1 3.32 7.79 23.17
N ASP A 2 2.94 9.00 22.78
CA ASP A 2 2.18 9.91 23.63
C ASP A 2 0.81 9.27 23.92
N GLY A 3 0.39 9.25 25.19
CA GLY A 3 -0.74 8.47 25.70
C GLY A 3 -2.14 8.87 25.23
N ASP A 4 -2.28 9.44 24.03
CA ASP A 4 -3.51 10.05 23.50
C ASP A 4 -4.38 9.08 22.68
N GLY A 5 -4.04 7.79 22.63
CA GLY A 5 -4.74 6.81 21.79
C GLY A 5 -4.48 6.99 20.29
N PRO A 6 -5.20 6.26 19.41
CA PRO A 6 -5.06 6.41 17.97
C PRO A 6 -5.50 7.81 17.52
N ALA A 7 -4.76 8.39 16.57
CA ALA A 7 -5.03 9.73 16.05
C ALA A 7 -4.60 9.87 14.59
N ILE A 8 -5.28 10.74 13.85
CA ILE A 8 -4.82 11.26 12.56
C ILE A 8 -4.20 12.64 12.82
N ARG A 9 -3.01 12.89 12.28
CA ARG A 9 -2.31 14.18 12.39
C ARG A 9 -1.93 14.68 11.01
N THR A 10 -2.10 15.97 10.79
CA THR A 10 -1.58 16.66 9.61
C THR A 10 -0.43 17.56 10.01
N TYR A 11 0.54 17.69 9.10
CA TYR A 11 1.69 18.56 9.26
C TYR A 11 1.90 19.35 7.98
N ARG A 12 2.34 20.60 8.11
CA ARG A 12 2.93 21.35 7.01
C ARG A 12 4.40 21.00 6.91
N ILE A 13 4.83 20.61 5.71
CA ILE A 13 6.24 20.32 5.44
C ILE A 13 6.95 21.65 5.18
N CYS A 14 7.93 21.95 6.01
CA CYS A 14 8.82 23.10 5.87
C CYS A 14 10.25 22.60 5.71
N THR A 15 11.14 23.39 5.12
CA THR A 15 12.55 23.00 4.97
C THR A 15 13.15 22.64 6.33
N GLY A 16 13.51 21.36 6.50
CA GLY A 16 14.11 20.82 7.72
C GLY A 16 13.17 20.66 8.93
N SER A 17 11.84 20.85 8.79
CA SER A 17 10.90 20.62 9.90
C SER A 17 9.48 20.28 9.44
N LEU A 18 8.76 19.54 10.30
CA LEU A 18 7.32 19.33 10.18
C LEU A 18 6.61 20.22 11.20
N VAL A 19 5.73 21.10 10.73
CA VAL A 19 4.94 21.99 11.59
C VAL A 19 3.56 21.36 11.78
N PRO A 20 3.15 20.96 13.00
CA PRO A 20 1.83 20.38 13.24
C PRO A 20 0.71 21.34 12.82
N CYS A 21 -0.30 20.82 12.12
CA CYS A 21 -1.46 21.58 11.64
C CYS A 21 -2.72 21.23 12.44
N SER A 22 -3.13 19.97 12.40
CA SER A 22 -4.37 19.51 13.02
C SER A 22 -4.23 18.09 13.54
N VAL A 23 -5.06 17.76 14.53
CA VAL A 23 -5.19 16.40 15.07
C VAL A 23 -6.67 16.03 15.17
N ALA A 24 -7.01 14.81 14.74
CA ALA A 24 -8.27 14.16 15.06
C ALA A 24 -7.97 13.00 16.01
N ALA A 25 -8.51 13.05 17.23
CA ALA A 25 -8.34 12.04 18.26
C ALA A 25 -9.53 12.07 19.24
N PRO A 26 -10.00 10.91 19.76
CA PRO A 26 -9.61 9.58 19.31
C PRO A 26 -10.23 9.25 17.93
N VAL A 27 -9.51 8.45 17.15
CA VAL A 27 -10.04 7.80 15.94
C VAL A 27 -10.16 6.30 16.16
N GLU A 28 -10.47 5.54 15.11
CA GLU A 28 -10.61 4.08 15.20
C GLU A 28 -9.30 3.42 15.67
N ASN A 29 -9.40 2.32 16.43
CA ASN A 29 -8.23 1.57 16.85
C ASN A 29 -7.60 0.83 15.67
N GLY A 30 -6.31 0.53 15.76
CA GLY A 30 -5.63 -0.31 14.78
C GLY A 30 -5.54 0.29 13.38
N LEU A 31 -5.60 1.63 13.24
CA LEU A 31 -5.31 2.29 11.97
C LEU A 31 -3.96 1.83 11.43
N CYS A 32 -3.96 1.36 10.19
CA CYS A 32 -2.80 0.76 9.54
C CYS A 32 -2.45 1.41 8.20
N HIS A 33 -3.39 2.18 7.61
CA HIS A 33 -3.17 2.88 6.35
C HIS A 33 -3.98 4.18 6.29
N VAL A 34 -3.40 5.19 5.64
CA VAL A 34 -4.01 6.49 5.40
C VAL A 34 -3.73 6.92 3.96
N SER A 35 -4.72 7.50 3.30
CA SER A 35 -4.58 8.11 1.98
C SER A 35 -5.36 9.41 1.91
N ILE A 36 -5.02 10.26 0.96
CA ILE A 36 -5.77 11.48 0.64
C ILE A 36 -6.41 11.31 -0.75
N THR A 37 -7.62 11.84 -0.96
CA THR A 37 -8.26 11.85 -2.29
C THR A 37 -7.46 12.69 -3.29
N PRO A 38 -7.56 12.42 -4.62
CA PRO A 38 -6.88 13.24 -5.63
C PRO A 38 -7.18 14.74 -5.56
N ALA A 39 -8.39 15.11 -5.12
CA ALA A 39 -8.81 16.50 -4.91
C ALA A 39 -8.24 17.13 -3.62
N GLN A 40 -7.49 16.38 -2.81
CA GLN A 40 -6.89 16.81 -1.54
C GLN A 40 -7.88 17.35 -0.50
N ASP A 41 -9.11 16.83 -0.55
CA ASP A 41 -10.23 17.36 0.22
C ASP A 41 -10.81 16.34 1.21
N ARG A 42 -10.30 15.10 1.21
CA ARG A 42 -10.68 14.04 2.15
C ARG A 42 -9.47 13.23 2.59
N ILE A 43 -9.47 12.84 3.86
CA ILE A 43 -8.57 11.81 4.41
C ILE A 43 -9.36 10.50 4.49
N LEU A 44 -8.74 9.43 4.02
CA LEU A 44 -9.28 8.08 4.03
C LEU A 44 -8.40 7.22 4.95
N THR A 45 -9.00 6.45 5.85
CA THR A 45 -8.25 5.55 6.75
C THR A 45 -8.82 4.14 6.78
N SER A 46 -7.96 3.14 6.94
CA SER A 46 -8.37 1.76 7.23
C SER A 46 -7.79 1.26 8.56
N SER A 47 -8.54 0.40 9.24
CA SER A 47 -8.16 -0.26 10.48
C SER A 47 -7.96 -1.76 10.26
N TYR A 48 -6.77 -2.26 10.61
CA TYR A 48 -6.44 -3.68 10.54
C TYR A 48 -7.22 -4.45 11.60
N THR A 49 -7.29 -3.97 12.84
CA THR A 49 -7.84 -4.77 13.96
C THR A 49 -9.36 -4.93 13.90
N GLU A 50 -10.07 -3.91 13.40
CA GLU A 50 -11.55 -3.85 13.48
C GLU A 50 -12.23 -3.77 12.11
N GLY A 51 -11.46 -3.71 11.02
CA GLY A 51 -12.00 -3.65 9.65
C GLY A 51 -12.69 -2.32 9.31
N HIS A 52 -12.44 -1.25 10.06
CA HIS A 52 -13.05 0.06 9.79
C HIS A 52 -12.44 0.74 8.57
N VAL A 53 -13.28 1.36 7.75
CA VAL A 53 -12.91 2.25 6.64
C VAL A 53 -13.63 3.58 6.84
N CYS A 54 -12.88 4.66 7.00
CA CYS A 54 -13.41 5.97 7.36
C CYS A 54 -13.04 7.05 6.34
N VAL A 55 -13.90 8.05 6.23
CA VAL A 55 -13.72 9.25 5.42
C VAL A 55 -13.83 10.46 6.34
N TYR A 56 -12.78 11.27 6.39
CA TYR A 56 -12.73 12.54 7.12
C TYR A 56 -12.64 13.68 6.11
N ALA A 57 -13.30 14.81 6.40
CA ALA A 57 -13.09 16.02 5.62
C ALA A 57 -11.68 16.57 5.85
N LEU A 58 -11.06 17.12 4.80
CA LEU A 58 -9.76 17.81 4.88
C LEU A 58 -9.92 19.24 4.35
N GLY A 59 -9.57 20.21 5.16
CA GLY A 59 -9.50 21.62 4.76
C GLY A 59 -8.23 21.93 3.99
N GLU A 60 -8.28 22.95 3.12
CA GLU A 60 -7.13 23.43 2.33
C GLU A 60 -5.94 23.88 3.19
N ASP A 61 -6.19 24.26 4.44
CA ASP A 61 -5.17 24.66 5.42
C ASP A 61 -4.55 23.46 6.16
N GLY A 62 -4.98 22.24 5.85
CA GLY A 62 -4.59 21.00 6.51
C GLY A 62 -5.44 20.66 7.74
N THR A 63 -6.53 21.40 8.02
CA THR A 63 -7.42 21.10 9.14
C THR A 63 -8.19 19.80 8.89
N ILE A 64 -8.19 18.90 9.88
CA ILE A 64 -8.98 17.66 9.82
C ILE A 64 -10.39 17.97 10.33
N GLY A 65 -11.38 17.81 9.45
CA GLY A 65 -12.79 18.00 9.76
C GLY A 65 -13.46 16.74 10.32
N ALA A 66 -14.79 16.75 10.33
CA ALA A 66 -15.58 15.64 10.84
C ALA A 66 -15.38 14.35 10.03
N ARG A 67 -15.60 13.19 10.68
CA ARG A 67 -15.81 11.92 9.98
C ARG A 67 -17.16 11.97 9.29
N ILE A 68 -17.15 12.00 7.96
CA ILE A 68 -18.34 12.13 7.10
C ILE A 68 -18.72 10.81 6.41
N GLY A 69 -17.86 9.80 6.48
CA GLY A 69 -18.12 8.47 5.94
C GLY A 69 -17.52 7.38 6.82
N HIS A 70 -18.22 6.25 6.91
CA HIS A 70 -17.77 5.08 7.65
C HIS A 70 -18.45 3.83 7.12
N VAL A 71 -17.67 2.78 6.94
CA VAL A 71 -18.15 1.40 6.79
C VAL A 71 -17.25 0.48 7.62
N GLN A 72 -17.80 -0.65 8.05
CA GLN A 72 -17.02 -1.72 8.66
C GLN A 72 -17.05 -2.94 7.74
N GLN A 73 -15.86 -3.42 7.39
CA GLN A 73 -15.67 -4.68 6.69
C GLN A 73 -15.87 -5.84 7.66
N VAL A 74 -16.39 -6.95 7.14
CA VAL A 74 -16.66 -8.16 7.91
C VAL A 74 -16.34 -9.38 7.04
N GLY A 75 -15.95 -10.47 7.67
CA GLY A 75 -15.53 -11.69 7.00
C GLY A 75 -14.43 -12.37 7.79
N SER A 76 -13.97 -13.50 7.27
CA SER A 76 -12.85 -14.27 7.76
C SER A 76 -12.44 -15.26 6.67
N SER A 77 -11.32 -15.95 6.85
CA SER A 77 -10.86 -16.98 5.94
C SER A 77 -10.08 -18.08 6.69
N ILE A 78 -9.23 -18.82 5.98
CA ILE A 78 -8.71 -20.11 6.44
C ILE A 78 -7.48 -20.01 7.32
N ASN A 79 -6.73 -18.91 7.31
CA ASN A 79 -5.58 -18.74 8.19
C ASN A 79 -6.05 -18.33 9.60
N PRO A 80 -5.95 -19.20 10.62
CA PRO A 80 -6.52 -18.94 11.93
C PRO A 80 -5.80 -17.84 12.71
N ASP A 81 -4.57 -17.50 12.34
CA ASP A 81 -3.74 -16.51 13.05
C ASP A 81 -3.84 -15.11 12.44
N ARG A 82 -4.34 -15.00 11.21
CA ARG A 82 -4.33 -13.75 10.44
C ARG A 82 -5.60 -13.47 9.65
N GLN A 83 -6.56 -14.39 9.65
CA GLN A 83 -7.81 -14.32 8.91
C GLN A 83 -8.98 -14.79 9.77
N GLU A 84 -8.89 -14.63 11.08
CA GLU A 84 -9.97 -14.93 12.04
C GLU A 84 -11.14 -13.96 11.93
N ALA A 85 -10.89 -12.75 11.42
CA ALA A 85 -11.86 -11.70 11.19
C ALA A 85 -11.45 -10.85 9.97
N SER A 86 -12.20 -9.79 9.69
CA SER A 86 -11.82 -8.80 8.69
C SER A 86 -10.61 -8.00 9.17
N HIS A 87 -9.66 -7.80 8.27
CA HIS A 87 -8.49 -6.95 8.47
C HIS A 87 -8.29 -6.06 7.25
N ALA A 88 -9.05 -4.96 7.19
CA ALA A 88 -8.93 -3.93 6.15
C ALA A 88 -7.54 -3.28 6.22
N HIS A 89 -6.59 -3.83 5.47
CA HIS A 89 -5.17 -3.48 5.58
C HIS A 89 -4.88 -2.15 4.89
N SER A 90 -5.55 -1.85 3.78
CA SER A 90 -5.30 -0.63 3.04
C SER A 90 -6.51 -0.17 2.25
N LEU A 91 -6.43 1.07 1.80
CA LEU A 91 -7.36 1.66 0.86
C LEU A 91 -6.64 2.57 -0.12
N PHE A 92 -7.13 2.63 -1.35
CA PHE A 92 -6.56 3.45 -2.41
C PHE A 92 -7.67 4.17 -3.18
N PRO A 93 -7.67 5.51 -3.22
CA PRO A 93 -8.58 6.23 -4.07
C PRO A 93 -8.21 6.01 -5.53
N ALA A 94 -9.22 5.78 -6.38
CA ALA A 94 -9.01 5.73 -7.81
C ALA A 94 -8.62 7.12 -8.35
N PRO A 95 -7.88 7.20 -9.47
CA PRO A 95 -7.49 8.48 -10.08
C PRO A 95 -8.67 9.40 -10.43
N ASP A 96 -9.87 8.86 -10.61
CA ASP A 96 -11.09 9.64 -10.87
C ASP A 96 -11.65 10.37 -9.63
N GLY A 97 -11.13 10.07 -8.43
CA GLY A 97 -11.54 10.67 -7.16
C GLY A 97 -12.90 10.23 -6.62
N ASN A 98 -13.66 9.42 -7.35
CA ASN A 98 -15.04 9.04 -7.01
C ASN A 98 -15.17 7.57 -6.59
N ARG A 99 -14.05 6.84 -6.53
CA ARG A 99 -13.99 5.45 -6.07
C ARG A 99 -12.85 5.23 -5.10
N ILE A 100 -13.03 4.26 -4.21
CA ILE A 100 -11.97 3.70 -3.38
C ILE A 100 -11.92 2.18 -3.54
N VAL A 101 -10.72 1.63 -3.53
CA VAL A 101 -10.46 0.20 -3.43
C VAL A 101 -9.99 -0.09 -2.02
N VAL A 102 -10.61 -1.06 -1.35
CA VAL A 102 -10.23 -1.51 -0.01
C VAL A 102 -9.71 -2.94 -0.12
N CYS A 103 -8.50 -3.19 0.38
CA CYS A 103 -7.92 -4.52 0.47
C CYS A 103 -8.12 -5.06 1.88
N ASP A 104 -8.79 -6.20 2.00
CA ASP A 104 -9.04 -6.86 3.27
C ASP A 104 -8.32 -8.21 3.30
N LEU A 105 -7.25 -8.24 4.09
CA LEU A 105 -6.40 -9.41 4.27
C LEU A 105 -7.18 -10.54 4.93
N GLY A 106 -7.93 -10.20 5.97
CA GLY A 106 -8.62 -11.14 6.83
C GLY A 106 -9.81 -11.82 6.18
N ALA A 107 -10.53 -11.09 5.33
CA ALA A 107 -11.70 -11.59 4.63
C ALA A 107 -11.40 -12.18 3.23
N ASP A 108 -10.15 -12.12 2.76
CA ASP A 108 -9.78 -12.47 1.38
C ASP A 108 -10.59 -11.68 0.32
N THR A 109 -10.76 -10.37 0.54
CA THR A 109 -11.55 -9.55 -0.39
C THR A 109 -10.82 -8.30 -0.88
N LEU A 110 -11.16 -7.90 -2.10
CA LEU A 110 -10.98 -6.55 -2.60
C LEU A 110 -12.37 -5.95 -2.81
N THR A 111 -12.65 -4.82 -2.17
CA THR A 111 -13.95 -4.13 -2.29
C THR A 111 -13.81 -2.80 -3.00
N VAL A 112 -14.59 -2.58 -4.04
CA VAL A 112 -14.74 -1.27 -4.69
C VAL A 112 -15.93 -0.55 -4.09
N TYR A 113 -15.71 0.64 -3.55
CA TYR A 113 -16.77 1.56 -3.15
C TYR A 113 -16.81 2.78 -4.08
N ALA A 114 -18.01 3.26 -4.39
CA ALA A 114 -18.20 4.62 -4.86
C ALA A 114 -18.17 5.58 -3.66
N LEU A 115 -17.33 6.61 -3.74
CA LEU A 115 -17.26 7.70 -2.78
C LEU A 115 -18.23 8.80 -3.21
N GLN A 116 -19.26 9.04 -2.40
CA GLN A 116 -20.26 10.07 -2.69
C GLN A 116 -19.78 11.45 -2.24
N PRO A 117 -20.33 12.55 -2.80
CA PRO A 117 -19.97 13.91 -2.41
C PRO A 117 -20.13 14.22 -0.91
N ASP A 118 -21.12 13.58 -0.27
CA ASP A 118 -21.38 13.69 1.17
C ASP A 118 -20.42 12.87 2.05
N GLY A 119 -19.50 12.12 1.44
CA GLY A 119 -18.53 11.24 2.10
C GLY A 119 -19.02 9.81 2.30
N SER A 120 -20.28 9.49 2.01
CA SER A 120 -20.81 8.14 2.15
C SER A 120 -20.16 7.18 1.14
N LEU A 121 -19.98 5.92 1.58
CA LEU A 121 -19.36 4.87 0.79
C LEU A 121 -20.40 3.86 0.33
N CYS A 122 -20.66 3.80 -0.98
CA CYS A 122 -21.59 2.84 -1.56
C CYS A 122 -20.82 1.67 -2.18
N LYS A 123 -21.01 0.46 -1.66
CA LYS A 123 -20.36 -0.76 -2.18
C LYS A 123 -20.80 -1.01 -3.62
N LYS A 124 -19.84 -1.10 -4.54
CA LYS A 124 -20.06 -1.34 -5.98
C LYS A 124 -19.75 -2.79 -6.36
N GLN A 125 -18.67 -3.33 -5.79
CA GLN A 125 -18.20 -4.68 -6.08
C GLN A 125 -17.46 -5.25 -4.88
N VAL A 126 -17.59 -6.56 -4.68
CA VAL A 126 -16.68 -7.35 -3.84
C VAL A 126 -16.10 -8.43 -4.74
N TRP A 127 -14.78 -8.42 -4.90
CA TRP A 127 -14.03 -9.53 -5.47
C TRP A 127 -13.53 -10.40 -4.32
N ASN A 128 -13.69 -11.72 -4.46
CA ASN A 128 -13.26 -12.70 -3.45
C ASN A 128 -12.07 -13.46 -4.01
N ALA A 129 -10.98 -13.49 -3.24
CA ALA A 129 -9.80 -14.24 -3.58
C ALA A 129 -9.98 -15.74 -3.31
N ARG A 130 -8.98 -16.53 -3.71
CA ARG A 130 -8.85 -17.90 -3.17
C ARG A 130 -8.63 -17.80 -1.65
N PRO A 131 -9.22 -18.69 -0.83
CA PRO A 131 -8.97 -18.68 0.60
C PRO A 131 -7.46 -18.79 0.92
N GLY A 132 -6.96 -17.95 1.83
CA GLY A 132 -5.56 -17.87 2.23
C GLY A 132 -4.70 -16.91 1.39
N THR A 133 -5.31 -16.07 0.56
CA THR A 133 -4.58 -15.14 -0.34
C THR A 133 -4.03 -13.94 0.41
N GLY A 134 -4.86 -13.29 1.23
CA GLY A 134 -4.56 -12.10 2.02
C GLY A 134 -4.28 -10.84 1.20
N PRO A 135 -5.27 -10.25 0.50
CA PRO A 135 -5.12 -8.95 -0.17
C PRO A 135 -4.54 -7.87 0.74
N ARG A 136 -3.46 -7.21 0.34
CA ARG A 136 -2.72 -6.26 1.18
C ARG A 136 -2.75 -4.85 0.65
N HIS A 137 -2.03 -4.56 -0.44
CA HIS A 137 -1.87 -3.23 -1.04
C HIS A 137 -2.28 -3.26 -2.51
N PHE A 138 -2.72 -2.12 -3.05
CA PHE A 138 -3.18 -1.99 -4.43
C PHE A 138 -2.59 -0.73 -5.06
N GLU A 139 -2.18 -0.79 -6.32
CA GLU A 139 -1.72 0.39 -7.06
C GLU A 139 -2.47 0.50 -8.39
N PHE A 140 -3.14 1.63 -8.60
CA PHE A 140 -3.71 1.95 -9.89
C PHE A 140 -2.60 2.37 -10.86
N HIS A 141 -2.63 1.82 -12.06
CA HIS A 141 -1.79 2.36 -13.13
C HIS A 141 -2.38 3.69 -13.62
N PRO A 142 -1.58 4.76 -13.79
CA PRO A 142 -2.09 6.11 -14.07
C PRO A 142 -2.78 6.28 -15.42
N ASN A 143 -2.68 5.30 -16.32
CA ASN A 143 -3.45 5.29 -17.57
C ASN A 143 -4.95 5.00 -17.37
N GLY A 144 -5.38 4.64 -16.14
CA GLY A 144 -6.77 4.37 -15.79
C GLY A 144 -7.33 3.06 -16.37
N LYS A 145 -6.50 2.19 -16.95
CA LYS A 145 -6.95 0.96 -17.61
C LYS A 145 -6.81 -0.29 -16.73
N TRP A 146 -5.89 -0.28 -15.78
CA TRP A 146 -5.63 -1.42 -14.90
C TRP A 146 -5.03 -1.00 -13.56
N GLY A 147 -4.88 -1.97 -12.67
CA GLY A 147 -4.15 -1.84 -11.41
C GLY A 147 -3.65 -3.19 -10.91
N TYR A 148 -2.83 -3.16 -9.87
CA TYR A 148 -2.14 -4.33 -9.33
C TYR A 148 -2.49 -4.50 -7.86
N LEU A 149 -2.97 -5.69 -7.49
CA LEU A 149 -3.17 -6.09 -6.10
C LEU A 149 -1.98 -6.95 -5.66
N LEU A 150 -1.31 -6.59 -4.58
CA LEU A 150 -0.38 -7.46 -3.87
C LEU A 150 -1.09 -8.24 -2.77
N THR A 151 -0.77 -9.52 -2.68
CA THR A 151 -1.33 -10.42 -1.68
C THR A 151 -0.23 -10.84 -0.70
N GLU A 152 -0.47 -10.61 0.60
CA GLU A 152 0.51 -10.81 1.66
C GLU A 152 0.81 -12.29 1.90
N LEU A 153 -0.25 -13.11 2.01
CA LEU A 153 -0.13 -14.50 2.46
C LEU A 153 0.24 -15.45 1.31
N SER A 154 -0.27 -15.21 0.10
CA SER A 154 0.08 -16.03 -1.07
C SER A 154 1.30 -15.53 -1.83
N ALA A 155 1.82 -14.33 -1.54
CA ALA A 155 2.96 -13.72 -2.21
C ALA A 155 2.79 -13.66 -3.74
N GLU A 156 1.69 -13.04 -4.17
CA GLU A 156 1.33 -12.89 -5.57
C GLU A 156 0.98 -11.43 -5.90
N VAL A 157 1.22 -11.04 -7.15
CA VAL A 157 0.62 -9.83 -7.75
C VAL A 157 -0.48 -10.25 -8.71
N ILE A 158 -1.67 -9.70 -8.51
CA ILE A 158 -2.84 -9.92 -9.35
C ILE A 158 -3.12 -8.65 -10.16
N LEU A 159 -3.08 -8.76 -11.48
CA LEU A 159 -3.49 -7.71 -12.42
C LEU A 159 -5.02 -7.66 -12.51
N PHE A 160 -5.57 -6.46 -12.38
CA PHE A 160 -6.98 -6.17 -12.61
C PHE A 160 -7.16 -5.18 -13.77
N ALA A 161 -8.00 -5.52 -14.73
CA ALA A 161 -8.53 -4.57 -15.70
C ALA A 161 -9.61 -3.69 -15.07
N GLN A 162 -9.65 -2.41 -15.42
CA GLN A 162 -10.66 -1.47 -14.98
C GLN A 162 -11.79 -1.38 -16.02
N ASN A 163 -13.01 -1.69 -15.58
CA ASN A 163 -14.20 -1.61 -16.41
C ASN A 163 -14.75 -0.17 -16.44
N ALA A 164 -15.52 0.15 -17.48
CA ALA A 164 -16.11 1.48 -17.66
C ALA A 164 -17.08 1.90 -16.54
N ASP A 165 -17.69 0.95 -15.84
CA ASP A 165 -18.57 1.21 -14.69
C ASP A 165 -17.81 1.38 -13.36
N GLY A 166 -16.48 1.29 -13.43
CA GLY A 166 -15.56 1.42 -12.31
C GLY A 166 -15.32 0.13 -11.52
N THR A 167 -15.89 -1.00 -11.93
CA THR A 167 -15.56 -2.32 -11.36
C THR A 167 -14.21 -2.82 -11.89
N LEU A 168 -13.65 -3.83 -11.22
CA LEU A 168 -12.37 -4.44 -11.53
C LEU A 168 -12.54 -5.90 -11.95
N THR A 169 -11.89 -6.30 -13.03
CA THR A 169 -11.88 -7.68 -13.52
C THR A 169 -10.50 -8.28 -13.33
N GLU A 170 -10.38 -9.35 -12.56
CA GLU A 170 -9.12 -10.11 -12.42
C GLU A 170 -8.67 -10.64 -13.80
N CYS A 171 -7.38 -10.49 -14.10
CA CYS A 171 -6.81 -10.90 -15.39
C CYS A 171 -5.74 -11.98 -15.24
N ARG A 172 -4.62 -11.64 -14.59
CA ARG A 172 -3.45 -12.53 -14.52
C ARG A 172 -2.77 -12.38 -13.18
N THR A 173 -2.28 -13.49 -12.67
CA THR A 173 -1.52 -13.57 -11.42
C THR A 173 -0.08 -13.96 -11.72
N VAL A 174 0.87 -13.37 -11.00
CA VAL A 174 2.29 -13.75 -10.99
C VAL A 174 2.75 -13.91 -9.55
N SER A 175 3.65 -14.87 -9.28
CA SER A 175 4.28 -14.98 -7.96
C SER A 175 5.36 -13.92 -7.80
N THR A 176 5.56 -13.46 -6.56
CA THR A 176 6.63 -12.53 -6.18
C THR A 176 7.88 -13.26 -5.68
N LEU A 177 7.88 -14.60 -5.72
CA LEU A 177 8.93 -15.46 -5.20
C LEU A 177 9.46 -16.40 -6.30
N PRO A 178 10.72 -16.86 -6.17
CA PRO A 178 11.23 -17.95 -6.98
C PRO A 178 10.40 -19.23 -6.80
N ALA A 179 10.26 -20.02 -7.87
CA ALA A 179 9.42 -21.22 -7.87
C ALA A 179 9.90 -22.31 -6.89
N GLU A 180 11.19 -22.30 -6.56
CA GLU A 180 11.86 -23.20 -5.65
C GLU A 180 11.79 -22.78 -4.17
N PHE A 181 11.33 -21.57 -3.87
CA PHE A 181 11.23 -21.09 -2.49
C PHE A 181 10.05 -21.76 -1.78
N SER A 182 10.30 -22.27 -0.57
CA SER A 182 9.31 -22.99 0.24
C SER A 182 9.31 -22.58 1.71
N GLY A 183 9.91 -21.43 2.04
CA GLY A 183 9.94 -20.89 3.40
C GLY A 183 8.73 -20.01 3.69
N ASP A 184 8.67 -19.48 4.92
CA ASP A 184 7.67 -18.48 5.28
C ASP A 184 7.96 -17.15 4.56
N ASN A 185 6.93 -16.53 4.00
CA ASN A 185 7.04 -15.22 3.38
C ASN A 185 5.74 -14.43 3.52
N LEU A 186 5.87 -13.13 3.73
CA LEU A 186 4.79 -12.15 3.77
C LEU A 186 5.14 -10.99 2.84
N ALA A 187 4.50 -10.91 1.68
CA ALA A 187 4.69 -9.76 0.80
C ALA A 187 4.18 -8.47 1.48
N ALA A 188 4.78 -7.32 1.19
CA ALA A 188 4.45 -6.08 1.86
C ALA A 188 4.05 -4.97 0.89
N GLU A 189 4.98 -4.40 0.15
CA GLU A 189 4.71 -3.20 -0.65
C GLU A 189 4.83 -3.47 -2.14
N LEU A 190 4.05 -2.74 -2.94
CA LEU A 190 4.25 -2.61 -4.37
C LEU A 190 4.35 -1.13 -4.78
N ARG A 191 5.29 -0.80 -5.68
CA ARG A 191 5.45 0.55 -6.24
C ARG A 191 5.82 0.49 -7.72
N LEU A 192 5.12 1.25 -8.55
CA LEU A 192 5.52 1.48 -9.94
C LEU A 192 6.74 2.41 -9.99
N SER A 193 7.68 2.14 -10.90
CA SER A 193 8.74 3.09 -11.26
C SER A 193 8.15 4.43 -11.69
N ALA A 194 8.94 5.51 -11.62
CA ALA A 194 8.47 6.85 -12.01
C ALA A 194 7.91 6.90 -13.44
N ASP A 195 8.51 6.14 -14.36
CA ASP A 195 8.08 6.00 -15.76
C ASP A 195 7.05 4.87 -15.99
N ARG A 196 6.63 4.19 -14.93
CA ARG A 196 5.62 3.11 -14.90
C ARG A 196 5.97 1.86 -15.72
N ARG A 197 7.23 1.71 -16.14
CA ARG A 197 7.70 0.54 -16.90
C ARG A 197 8.05 -0.65 -16.03
N PHE A 198 8.28 -0.44 -14.74
CA PHE A 198 8.60 -1.49 -13.79
C PHE A 198 7.69 -1.43 -12.57
N LEU A 199 7.41 -2.58 -11.99
CA LEU A 199 6.74 -2.72 -10.70
C LEU A 199 7.71 -3.39 -9.72
N TYR A 200 8.01 -2.71 -8.62
CA TYR A 200 8.83 -3.22 -7.51
C TYR A 200 7.92 -3.81 -6.44
N VAL A 201 8.31 -4.94 -5.86
CA VAL A 201 7.54 -5.65 -4.84
C VAL A 201 8.44 -6.16 -3.73
N SER A 202 8.09 -5.91 -2.47
CA SER A 202 8.87 -6.36 -1.32
C SER A 202 8.32 -7.65 -0.69
N ASN A 203 9.22 -8.53 -0.26
CA ASN A 203 8.95 -9.83 0.34
C ASN A 203 9.67 -9.98 1.68
N ARG A 204 8.92 -10.14 2.77
CA ARG A 204 9.48 -10.32 4.13
C ARG A 204 9.52 -11.80 4.49
N GLY A 205 10.66 -12.30 4.92
CA GLY A 205 10.91 -13.74 5.08
C GLY A 205 11.89 -14.22 4.02
N TYR A 206 11.55 -14.06 2.73
CA TYR A 206 12.55 -14.22 1.67
C TYR A 206 13.55 -13.05 1.65
N ASN A 207 13.16 -11.86 2.13
CA ASN A 207 14.00 -10.67 2.32
C ASN A 207 14.58 -10.10 1.02
N HIS A 208 13.69 -9.89 0.05
CA HIS A 208 14.06 -9.39 -1.26
C HIS A 208 13.08 -8.31 -1.74
N VAL A 209 13.57 -7.45 -2.64
CA VAL A 209 12.75 -6.67 -3.56
C VAL A 209 12.84 -7.31 -4.94
N ALA A 210 11.73 -7.84 -5.42
CA ALA A 210 11.58 -8.34 -6.78
C ALA A 210 11.05 -7.22 -7.70
N TRP A 211 11.37 -7.28 -8.99
CA TRP A 211 10.79 -6.36 -9.97
C TRP A 211 10.36 -7.02 -11.27
N PHE A 212 9.32 -6.42 -11.85
CA PHE A 212 8.66 -6.91 -13.05
C PHE A 212 8.59 -5.80 -14.09
N ALA A 213 8.85 -6.11 -15.36
CA ALA A 213 8.50 -5.24 -16.47
C ALA A 213 6.99 -5.23 -16.65
N VAL A 214 6.44 -4.02 -16.80
CA VAL A 214 5.03 -3.77 -17.10
C VAL A 214 4.86 -3.68 -18.61
N SER A 215 4.03 -4.54 -19.17
CA SER A 215 3.61 -4.45 -20.56
C SER A 215 2.80 -3.17 -20.79
N PRO A 216 3.21 -2.26 -21.70
CA PRO A 216 2.45 -1.06 -21.99
C PRO A 216 1.15 -1.34 -22.74
N GLU A 217 0.99 -2.53 -23.31
CA GLU A 217 -0.17 -2.92 -24.11
C GLU A 217 -1.36 -3.33 -23.24
N ASP A 218 -1.08 -4.17 -22.23
CA ASP A 218 -2.11 -4.86 -21.46
C ASP A 218 -1.84 -4.90 -19.94
N GLY A 219 -0.77 -4.27 -19.47
CA GLY A 219 -0.40 -4.22 -18.06
C GLY A 219 0.15 -5.53 -17.49
N THR A 220 0.34 -6.58 -18.30
CA THR A 220 0.90 -7.85 -17.82
C THR A 220 2.32 -7.69 -17.30
N LEU A 221 2.66 -8.50 -16.29
CA LEU A 221 3.94 -8.45 -15.60
C LEU A 221 4.87 -9.56 -16.07
N SER A 222 6.12 -9.21 -16.36
CA SER A 222 7.20 -10.16 -16.66
C SER A 222 8.33 -9.99 -15.65
N TYR A 223 8.66 -11.07 -14.94
CA TYR A 223 9.76 -11.04 -13.95
C TYR A 223 11.08 -10.61 -14.60
N CYS A 224 11.81 -9.72 -13.94
CA CYS A 224 13.08 -9.19 -14.44
C CYS A 224 14.26 -9.51 -13.51
N GLY A 225 14.04 -9.55 -12.20
CA GLY A 225 15.07 -9.88 -11.22
C GLY A 225 14.64 -9.53 -9.81
N GLU A 226 15.57 -9.72 -8.89
CA GLU A 226 15.42 -9.41 -7.48
C GLU A 226 16.76 -9.02 -6.85
N VAL A 227 16.68 -8.37 -5.69
CA VAL A 227 17.84 -8.00 -4.87
C VAL A 227 17.52 -8.28 -3.41
N GLU A 228 18.50 -8.81 -2.69
CA GLU A 228 18.42 -9.06 -1.24
C GLU A 228 18.45 -7.73 -0.46
N THR A 229 17.74 -7.71 0.66
CA THR A 229 17.72 -6.59 1.63
C THR A 229 18.30 -7.03 2.96
N ALA A 230 18.84 -6.10 3.75
CA ALA A 230 19.46 -6.44 5.05
C ALA A 230 18.44 -6.94 6.09
N GLY A 231 17.18 -6.51 5.98
CA GLY A 231 16.09 -6.91 6.86
C GLY A 231 14.82 -7.34 6.14
N TRP A 232 13.67 -7.20 6.83
CA TRP A 232 12.33 -7.49 6.29
C TRP A 232 11.77 -6.23 5.60
N PRO A 233 11.76 -6.15 4.26
CA PRO A 233 11.40 -4.92 3.55
C PRO A 233 9.89 -4.69 3.61
N ARG A 234 9.47 -3.75 4.46
CA ARG A 234 8.06 -3.48 4.76
C ARG A 234 7.45 -2.42 3.85
N GLU A 235 8.21 -1.38 3.53
CA GLU A 235 7.75 -0.24 2.73
C GLU A 235 8.79 0.07 1.65
N LEU A 236 8.32 0.46 0.46
CA LEU A 236 9.12 0.89 -0.67
C LEU A 236 8.66 2.28 -1.09
N GLU A 237 9.60 3.11 -1.53
CA GLU A 237 9.27 4.35 -2.21
C GLU A 237 10.26 4.63 -3.34
N VAL A 238 9.77 5.17 -4.44
CA VAL A 238 10.58 5.48 -5.62
C VAL A 238 10.82 6.98 -5.65
N SER A 239 12.06 7.42 -5.84
CA SER A 239 12.36 8.86 -6.03
C SER A 239 11.59 9.43 -7.23
N THR A 240 11.28 10.73 -7.21
CA THR A 240 10.49 11.37 -8.27
C THR A 240 11.14 11.20 -9.65
N ASP A 241 12.47 11.27 -9.71
CA ASP A 241 13.26 11.06 -10.93
C ASP A 241 13.43 9.59 -11.32
N GLY A 242 12.99 8.66 -10.48
CA GLY A 242 13.11 7.22 -10.67
C GLY A 242 14.52 6.65 -10.50
N ALA A 243 15.50 7.44 -10.08
CA ALA A 243 16.89 7.00 -9.95
C ALA A 243 17.13 6.13 -8.71
N PHE A 244 16.28 6.22 -7.69
CA PHE A 244 16.45 5.50 -6.43
C PHE A 244 15.16 4.80 -5.97
N VAL A 245 15.34 3.65 -5.33
CA VAL A 245 14.32 2.97 -4.54
C VAL A 245 14.79 2.93 -3.09
N PHE A 246 13.98 3.50 -2.22
CA PHE A 246 14.16 3.47 -0.78
C PHE A 246 13.43 2.26 -0.21
N VAL A 247 14.11 1.49 0.62
CA VAL A 247 13.58 0.26 1.21
C VAL A 247 13.62 0.39 2.71
N LEU A 248 12.46 0.55 3.34
CA LEU A 248 12.35 0.54 4.80
C LEU A 248 12.11 -0.89 5.28
N GLU A 249 12.95 -1.31 6.20
CA GLU A 249 12.95 -2.66 6.72
C GLU A 249 12.44 -2.65 8.17
N GLU A 250 11.46 -3.48 8.46
CA GLU A 250 10.89 -3.54 9.81
C GLU A 250 11.79 -4.30 10.78
N PRO A 251 11.71 -3.99 12.09
CA PRO A 251 12.46 -4.71 13.10
C PRO A 251 12.09 -6.19 13.16
N SER A 252 13.09 -7.04 13.38
CA SER A 252 12.93 -8.47 13.65
C SER A 252 13.67 -8.85 14.94
N ALA A 253 13.62 -10.13 15.33
CA ALA A 253 14.30 -10.60 16.55
C ALA A 253 15.82 -10.34 16.55
N SER A 254 16.44 -10.22 15.37
CA SER A 254 17.87 -10.02 15.18
C SER A 254 18.24 -8.75 14.42
N TYR A 255 17.26 -7.90 14.07
CA TYR A 255 17.48 -6.69 13.27
C TYR A 255 16.66 -5.52 13.84
N ALA A 256 17.30 -4.38 14.09
CA ALA A 256 16.65 -3.24 14.72
C ALA A 256 15.66 -2.49 13.81
N GLY A 257 15.71 -2.77 12.50
CA GLY A 257 15.01 -1.99 11.47
C GLY A 257 15.91 -0.90 10.91
N GLY A 258 15.76 -0.62 9.62
CA GLY A 258 16.66 0.26 8.88
C GLY A 258 16.02 0.77 7.60
N LEU A 259 16.74 1.66 6.93
CA LEU A 259 16.42 2.14 5.59
C LEU A 259 17.65 1.89 4.72
N GLU A 260 17.47 1.14 3.62
CA GLU A 260 18.48 0.98 2.58
C GLU A 260 18.09 1.78 1.32
N VAL A 261 19.09 2.26 0.58
CA VAL A 261 18.89 2.94 -0.69
C VAL A 261 19.51 2.14 -1.83
N PHE A 262 18.74 1.93 -2.88
CA PHE A 262 19.15 1.24 -4.09
C PHE A 262 19.10 2.20 -5.27
N SER A 263 20.10 2.18 -6.15
CA SER A 263 19.97 2.82 -7.46
C SER A 263 19.14 1.94 -8.38
N ALA A 264 18.25 2.54 -9.18
CA ALA A 264 17.45 1.85 -10.19
C ALA A 264 17.98 2.14 -11.61
N ASP A 265 18.26 1.09 -12.38
CA ASP A 265 18.60 1.24 -13.80
C ASP A 265 17.36 1.62 -14.60
N ALA A 266 17.37 2.82 -15.22
CA ALA A 266 16.22 3.32 -15.95
C ALA A 266 15.80 2.43 -17.14
N ARG A 267 16.69 1.59 -17.70
CA ARG A 267 16.36 0.76 -18.86
C ARG A 267 15.85 -0.62 -18.47
N THR A 268 16.35 -1.19 -17.38
CA THR A 268 16.07 -2.59 -16.98
C THR A 268 15.28 -2.71 -15.68
N GLY A 269 15.11 -1.61 -14.94
CA GLY A 269 14.54 -1.61 -13.59
C GLY A 269 15.45 -2.26 -12.55
N ALA A 270 16.67 -2.66 -12.92
CA ALA A 270 17.53 -3.40 -12.01
C ALA A 270 17.94 -2.55 -10.81
N LEU A 271 17.77 -3.12 -9.61
CA LEU A 271 18.17 -2.49 -8.37
C LEU A 271 19.61 -2.88 -8.00
N ARG A 272 20.39 -1.90 -7.54
CA ARG A 272 21.72 -2.12 -6.99
C ARG A 272 21.87 -1.35 -5.68
N ASN A 273 22.19 -2.06 -4.61
CA ASN A 273 22.50 -1.44 -3.33
C ASN A 273 23.71 -0.51 -3.49
N ILE A 274 23.58 0.75 -3.08
CA ILE A 274 24.64 1.76 -3.21
C ILE A 274 25.43 1.97 -1.91
N GLY A 275 25.15 1.17 -0.87
CA GLY A 275 25.81 1.25 0.43
C GLY A 275 25.39 2.44 1.28
N VAL A 276 24.26 3.08 0.94
CA VAL A 276 23.66 4.14 1.76
C VAL A 276 22.54 3.52 2.59
N SER A 277 22.68 3.63 3.90
CA SER A 277 21.67 3.16 4.85
C SER A 277 21.58 4.05 6.08
N ALA A 278 20.48 3.89 6.82
CA ALA A 278 20.28 4.50 8.13
C ALA A 278 19.60 3.52 9.09
N ASP A 279 20.06 3.49 10.33
CA ASP A 279 19.35 2.79 11.41
C ASP A 279 18.13 3.63 11.80
N ILE A 280 16.93 3.11 11.53
CA ILE A 280 15.66 3.78 11.86
C ILE A 280 14.81 2.82 12.70
N PRO A 281 15.21 2.57 13.96
CA PRO A 281 14.56 1.56 14.76
C PRO A 281 13.09 1.89 14.98
N HIS A 282 12.24 0.87 14.90
CA HIS A 282 10.79 0.95 15.09
C HIS A 282 9.99 1.71 14.01
N ALA A 283 10.62 2.17 12.92
CA ALA A 283 9.87 2.70 11.80
C ALA A 283 9.09 1.59 11.09
N GLN A 284 7.84 1.89 10.71
CA GLN A 284 6.97 0.97 9.98
C GLN A 284 6.50 1.53 8.64
N THR A 285 6.75 2.81 8.39
CA THR A 285 6.42 3.53 7.15
C THR A 285 7.29 4.79 7.08
N PHE A 286 7.43 5.34 5.88
CA PHE A 286 8.05 6.63 5.63
C PHE A 286 7.34 7.28 4.43
N VAL A 287 7.52 8.58 4.25
CA VAL A 287 7.02 9.29 3.07
C VAL A 287 8.20 10.02 2.45
N TYR A 288 8.39 9.84 1.14
CA TYR A 288 9.34 10.61 0.37
C TYR A 288 8.70 11.94 -0.06
N CYS A 289 9.44 13.03 0.12
CA CYS A 289 9.00 14.35 -0.29
C CYS A 289 10.22 15.11 -0.83
N GLU A 290 10.14 15.55 -2.09
CA GLU A 290 11.08 16.51 -2.64
C GLU A 290 10.65 17.92 -2.26
N MET A 291 11.60 18.67 -1.73
CA MET A 291 11.43 20.08 -1.43
C MET A 291 11.92 20.89 -2.64
N GLU A 292 11.09 21.83 -3.11
CA GLU A 292 11.50 22.86 -4.06
C GLU A 292 12.48 23.88 -3.44
#